data_AF-A0A314L4M3-F1
#
_entry.id   AF-A0A314L4M3-F1
#
_cell.length_a   1.000
_cell.length_b   1.000
_cell.length_c   1.000
_cell.angle_alpha   90.00
_cell.angle_beta   90.00
_cell.angle_gamma   90.00
#
_symmetry.space_group_name_H-M   'P 1'
#
loop_
_entity.id
_entity.type
_entity.pdbx_description
1 polymer ?
#
loop_
_entity_poly.entity_id
_entity_poly.type
_entity_poly.pdbx_seq_one_letter_code
_entity_poly.pdbx_strand_id
1 'polypeptide(L)'
;MQLSQSPLDKRPSYDVVQGANVNPTTFYNIGDLEIQDNLARIWVYIGTSEHLLLDVLIIALTQISSDYVGIKQVVFGESEFGNWRENLTSEDAGYSVHKI
;
A
#
# COMPACT_ATOMS: atom_id res chain seq x y z
N MET A 1 -5.06 -5.52 -23.12
CA MET A 1 -6.50 -5.78 -22.93
C MET A 1 -7.18 -4.42 -22.77
N GLN A 2 -8.08 -4.09 -23.70
CA GLN A 2 -8.61 -2.74 -23.88
C GLN A 2 -9.93 -2.62 -23.12
N LEU A 3 -9.86 -2.38 -21.81
CA LEU A 3 -11.03 -2.14 -20.94
C LEU A 3 -11.59 -0.71 -21.06
N SER A 4 -10.86 0.19 -21.74
CA SER A 4 -11.24 1.61 -21.90
C SER A 4 -12.36 1.88 -22.91
N GLN A 5 -12.80 0.86 -23.66
CA GLN A 5 -13.81 1.02 -24.73
C GLN A 5 -15.17 0.42 -24.36
N SER A 6 -15.34 -0.09 -23.15
CA SER A 6 -16.67 -0.46 -22.65
C SER A 6 -17.43 0.83 -22.32
N PRO A 7 -18.63 1.07 -22.89
CA PRO A 7 -19.46 2.18 -22.46
C PRO A 7 -19.81 1.95 -20.99
N LEU A 8 -19.14 2.65 -20.07
CA LEU A 8 -19.61 2.72 -18.70
C LEU A 8 -20.84 3.63 -18.72
N ASP A 9 -22.02 3.01 -18.84
CA ASP A 9 -23.34 3.67 -18.77
C ASP A 9 -23.53 4.49 -17.49
N LYS A 10 -22.68 4.26 -16.49
CA LYS A 10 -22.73 4.90 -15.18
C LYS A 10 -21.32 5.25 -14.73
N ARG A 11 -21.15 6.44 -14.14
CA ARG A 11 -19.91 6.78 -13.42
C ARG A 11 -19.64 5.70 -12.35
N PRO A 12 -18.42 5.18 -12.22
CA PRO A 12 -18.06 4.37 -11.08
C PRO A 12 -18.36 5.17 -9.80
N SER A 13 -19.26 4.67 -8.98
CA SER A 13 -19.60 5.26 -7.69
C SER A 13 -19.36 4.22 -6.62
N TYR A 14 -18.49 4.53 -5.65
CA TYR A 14 -18.23 3.66 -4.53
C TYR A 14 -19.40 3.73 -3.54
N ASP A 15 -20.03 2.58 -3.27
CA ASP A 15 -21.06 2.43 -2.25
C ASP A 15 -20.42 1.77 -1.03
N VAL A 16 -20.36 2.52 0.07
CA VAL A 16 -19.70 2.11 1.31
C VAL A 16 -20.40 0.89 1.95
N VAL A 17 -21.73 0.79 1.81
CA VAL A 17 -22.52 -0.29 2.40
C VAL A 17 -22.40 -1.56 1.57
N GLN A 18 -22.40 -1.45 0.24
CA GLN A 18 -22.15 -2.58 -0.65
C GLN A 18 -20.69 -3.05 -0.55
N GLY A 19 -19.73 -2.12 -0.50
CA GLY A 19 -18.30 -2.42 -0.35
C GLY A 19 -17.95 -3.16 0.95
N ALA A 20 -18.70 -2.93 2.02
CA ALA A 20 -18.54 -3.65 3.29
C ALA A 20 -19.14 -5.07 3.28
N ASN A 21 -20.05 -5.37 2.35
CA ASN A 21 -20.80 -6.63 2.27
C ASN A 21 -20.34 -7.56 1.14
N VAL A 22 -19.38 -7.14 0.32
CA VAL A 22 -18.71 -8.02 -0.65
C VAL A 22 -17.62 -8.84 0.07
N ASN A 23 -17.37 -10.06 -0.41
CA ASN A 23 -16.31 -10.92 0.13
C ASN A 23 -14.98 -10.12 0.15
N PRO A 24 -14.22 -10.09 1.26
CA PRO A 24 -13.05 -9.22 1.36
C PRO A 24 -11.97 -9.73 0.39
N THR A 25 -11.70 -9.00 -0.69
CA THR A 25 -10.76 -9.45 -1.74
C THR A 25 -9.51 -8.57 -1.89
N THR A 26 -9.39 -7.52 -1.08
CA THR A 26 -8.56 -6.38 -1.45
C THR A 26 -7.20 -6.42 -0.73
N PHE A 27 -7.18 -6.66 0.60
CA PHE A 27 -5.97 -6.92 1.40
C PHE A 27 -6.22 -8.10 2.35
N TYR A 28 -5.63 -9.26 2.06
CA TYR A 28 -5.87 -10.47 2.87
C TYR A 28 -5.04 -10.48 4.15
N ASN A 29 -3.88 -9.85 4.12
CA ASN A 29 -2.99 -9.72 5.25
C ASN A 29 -2.06 -8.53 5.01
N ILE A 30 -1.84 -7.75 6.06
CA ILE A 30 -0.95 -6.60 6.10
C ILE A 30 0.01 -6.87 7.26
N GLY A 31 1.30 -6.94 6.95
CA GLY A 31 2.36 -7.08 7.95
C GLY A 31 2.55 -5.79 8.74
N ASP A 32 3.28 -5.89 9.85
CA ASP A 32 3.62 -4.73 10.67
C ASP A 32 4.39 -3.67 9.86
N LEU A 33 4.24 -2.40 10.25
CA LEU A 33 5.00 -1.30 9.67
C LEU A 33 6.39 -1.28 10.28
N GLU A 34 7.39 -1.57 9.46
CA GLU A 34 8.80 -1.54 9.82
C GLU A 34 9.40 -0.18 9.42
N ILE A 35 10.10 0.48 10.33
CA ILE A 35 10.73 1.78 10.11
C ILE A 35 12.21 1.68 10.45
N GLN A 36 13.05 2.15 9.54
CA GLN A 36 14.50 2.23 9.72
C GLN A 36 15.01 3.58 9.24
N ASP A 37 15.45 4.43 10.17
CA ASP A 37 15.78 5.83 9.92
C ASP A 37 14.66 6.57 9.14
N ASN A 38 14.89 6.89 7.86
CA ASN A 38 13.95 7.58 6.98
C ASN A 38 13.23 6.64 5.99
N LEU A 39 13.40 5.34 6.17
CA LEU A 39 12.80 4.30 5.33
C LEU A 39 11.66 3.63 6.10
N ALA A 40 10.58 3.32 5.39
CA ALA A 40 9.48 2.55 5.91
C ALA A 40 9.17 1.40 4.94
N ARG A 41 8.90 0.22 5.49
CA ARG A 41 8.55 -1.00 4.77
C ARG A 41 7.30 -1.61 5.37
N ILE A 42 6.42 -2.08 4.49
CA ILE A 42 5.23 -2.83 4.85
C ILE A 42 5.03 -3.97 3.86
N TRP A 43 4.66 -5.14 4.36
CA TRP A 43 4.32 -6.29 3.54
C TRP A 43 2.82 -6.35 3.36
N VAL A 44 2.36 -6.41 2.12
CA VAL A 44 0.93 -6.38 1.82
C VAL A 44 0.60 -7.53 0.88
N TYR A 45 -0.28 -8.43 1.33
CA TYR A 45 -0.84 -9.48 0.49
C TYR A 45 -1.99 -8.91 -0.34
N ILE A 46 -1.65 -8.50 -1.55
CA ILE A 46 -2.60 -7.98 -2.53
C ILE A 46 -3.34 -9.14 -3.20
N GLY A 47 -4.67 -9.09 -3.21
CA GLY A 47 -5.48 -10.08 -3.93
C GLY A 47 -5.28 -9.97 -5.44
N THR A 48 -5.27 -11.09 -6.16
CA THR A 48 -5.12 -11.11 -7.63
C THR A 48 -6.38 -10.67 -8.38
N SER A 49 -7.50 -10.47 -7.68
CA SER A 49 -8.81 -10.24 -8.28
C SER A 49 -9.13 -8.76 -8.54
N GLU A 50 -8.45 -7.82 -7.87
CA GLU A 50 -8.78 -6.40 -7.94
C GLU A 50 -7.70 -5.56 -8.60
N HIS A 51 -7.96 -5.16 -9.85
CA HIS A 51 -7.02 -4.43 -10.71
C HIS A 51 -6.81 -2.97 -10.29
N LEU A 52 -7.69 -2.41 -9.45
CA LEU A 52 -7.67 -1.01 -9.02
C LEU A 52 -6.96 -0.78 -7.68
N LEU A 53 -6.56 -1.86 -6.99
CA LEU A 53 -5.98 -1.78 -5.65
C LEU A 53 -4.73 -0.90 -5.63
N LEU A 54 -3.83 -1.14 -6.59
CA LEU A 54 -2.57 -0.42 -6.66
C LEU A 54 -2.79 1.07 -6.94
N ASP A 55 -3.76 1.41 -7.78
CA ASP A 55 -4.13 2.80 -8.08
C ASP A 55 -4.61 3.51 -6.80
N VAL A 56 -5.51 2.88 -6.04
CA VAL A 56 -6.02 3.43 -4.77
C VAL A 56 -4.89 3.57 -3.75
N LEU A 57 -4.00 2.58 -3.65
CA LEU A 57 -2.85 2.63 -2.74
C LEU A 57 -1.89 3.77 -3.10
N ILE A 58 -1.58 3.95 -4.39
CA ILE A 58 -0.72 5.04 -4.85
C ILE A 58 -1.36 6.40 -4.56
N ILE A 59 -2.67 6.55 -4.78
CA ILE A 59 -3.40 7.78 -4.44
C ILE A 59 -3.34 8.06 -2.94
N ALA A 60 -3.57 7.05 -2.10
CA ALA A 60 -3.48 7.19 -0.65
C ALA A 60 -2.08 7.60 -0.19
N LEU A 61 -1.02 6.95 -0.72
CA LEU A 61 0.37 7.31 -0.42
C LEU A 61 0.71 8.73 -0.88
N THR A 62 0.17 9.16 -2.01
CA THR A 62 0.35 10.53 -2.52
C THR A 62 -0.30 11.55 -1.59
N GLN A 63 -1.51 11.26 -1.10
CA GLN A 63 -2.20 12.13 -0.13
C GLN A 63 -1.43 12.20 1.19
N ILE A 64 -1.00 11.05 1.73
CA ILE A 64 -0.20 10.99 2.95
C ILE A 64 1.13 11.74 2.80
N SER A 65 1.76 11.61 1.63
CA SER A 65 2.97 12.35 1.28
C SER A 65 2.74 13.87 1.32
N SER A 66 1.65 14.33 0.71
CA SER A 66 1.29 15.75 0.68
C SER A 66 0.99 16.31 2.06
N ASP A 67 0.24 15.57 2.87
CA ASP A 67 -0.37 16.12 4.09
C ASP A 67 0.52 15.97 5.33
N TYR A 68 1.38 14.95 5.38
CA TYR A 68 2.06 14.57 6.63
C TYR A 68 3.57 14.39 6.51
N VAL A 69 4.05 13.57 5.56
CA VAL A 69 5.41 13.01 5.66
C VAL A 69 6.38 13.37 4.53
N GLY A 70 5.90 13.85 3.37
CA GLY A 70 6.76 14.18 2.23
C GLY A 70 7.55 12.99 1.69
N ILE A 71 6.86 11.96 1.18
CA ILE A 71 7.47 10.76 0.60
C ILE A 71 8.26 11.13 -0.66
N LYS A 72 9.57 10.83 -0.66
CA LYS A 72 10.46 11.11 -1.80
C LYS A 72 10.41 10.04 -2.89
N GLN A 73 10.23 8.78 -2.49
CA GLN A 73 10.26 7.63 -3.40
C GLN A 73 9.44 6.48 -2.81
N VAL A 74 8.70 5.80 -3.67
CA VAL A 74 7.99 4.55 -3.37
C VAL A 74 8.52 3.49 -4.34
N VAL A 75 8.87 2.31 -3.81
CA VAL A 75 9.37 1.18 -4.60
C VAL A 75 8.55 -0.06 -4.24
N PHE A 76 8.23 -0.87 -5.26
CA PHE A 76 7.46 -2.11 -5.09
C PHE A 76 8.33 -3.31 -5.47
N GLY A 77 8.36 -4.33 -4.61
CA GLY A 77 8.89 -5.65 -4.96
C GLY A 77 10.40 -5.76 -5.12
N GLU A 78 11.18 -4.74 -4.76
CA GLU A 78 12.65 -4.87 -4.73
C GLU A 78 13.12 -5.58 -3.47
N SER A 79 14.14 -6.43 -3.64
CA SER A 79 14.81 -7.13 -2.55
C SER A 79 15.77 -6.25 -1.75
N GLU A 80 16.23 -5.13 -2.34
CA GLU A 80 17.18 -4.21 -1.73
C GLU A 80 16.75 -2.78 -2.06
N PHE A 81 16.50 -1.95 -1.04
CA PHE A 81 16.11 -0.55 -1.24
C PHE A 81 16.96 0.40 -0.40
N GLY A 82 17.71 1.28 -1.08
CA GLY A 82 18.54 2.29 -0.42
C GLY A 82 19.55 1.66 0.53
N ASN A 83 19.52 2.11 1.80
CA ASN A 83 20.38 1.60 2.86
C ASN A 83 19.66 0.61 3.80
N TRP A 84 18.54 0.05 3.36
CA TRP A 84 17.77 -0.90 4.17
C TRP A 84 18.63 -2.10 4.57
N ARG A 85 18.71 -2.38 5.87
CA ARG A 85 19.49 -3.51 6.41
C ARG A 85 18.55 -4.57 6.95
N GLU A 86 18.55 -5.74 6.31
CA GLU A 86 17.68 -6.87 6.67
C GLU A 86 18.01 -7.50 8.04
N ASN A 87 19.21 -7.27 8.58
CA ASN A 87 19.66 -7.86 9.84
C ASN A 87 19.49 -6.95 11.06
N LEU A 88 18.87 -5.78 10.89
CA LEU A 88 18.61 -4.84 11.99
C LEU A 88 17.28 -5.18 12.67
N THR A 89 17.33 -5.50 13.97
CA THR A 89 16.17 -5.91 14.76
C THR A 89 16.04 -5.16 16.10
N SER A 90 16.94 -4.21 16.38
CA SER A 90 17.04 -3.54 17.68
C SER A 90 16.65 -2.06 17.59
N GLU A 91 15.87 -1.57 18.55
CA GLU A 91 15.42 -0.17 18.64
C GLU A 91 16.59 0.82 18.78
N ASP A 92 17.59 0.48 19.59
CA ASP A 92 18.82 1.28 19.75
C ASP A 92 19.60 1.50 18.44
N ALA A 93 19.36 0.67 17.42
CA ALA A 93 20.00 0.75 16.12
C ALA A 93 19.14 1.46 15.05
N GLY A 94 18.07 2.14 15.47
CA GLY A 94 17.20 2.92 14.59
C GLY A 94 16.09 2.12 13.89
N TYR A 95 15.81 0.89 14.34
CA TYR A 95 14.75 0.04 13.81
C TYR A 95 13.54 0.01 14.75
N SER A 96 12.35 0.33 14.26
CA SER A 96 11.12 0.23 15.05
C SER A 96 10.02 -0.47 14.25
N VAL A 97 9.14 -1.19 14.97
CA VAL A 97 8.03 -1.93 14.38
C VAL A 97 6.73 -1.46 15.01
N HIS A 98 5.77 -1.07 14.19
CA HIS A 98 4.45 -0.65 14.61
C HIS A 98 3.42 -1.67 14.14
N LYS A 99 2.72 -2.29 15.10
CA LYS A 99 1.65 -3.24 14.82
C LYS A 99 0.43 -2.54 14.26
N ILE A 100 -0.21 -3.16 13.27
CA ILE A 100 -1.38 -2.67 12.55
C ILE A 100 -2.62 -3.50 12.91
#